data_AF-A0A9E3TW12-F1
#
_entry.id   AF-A0A9E3TW12-F1
#
_cell.length_a   1.000
_cell.length_b   1.000
_cell.length_c   1.000
_cell.angle_alpha   90.00
_cell.angle_beta   90.00
_cell.angle_gamma   90.00
#
_symmetry.space_group_name_H-M   'P 1'
#
loop_
_entity.id
_entity.type
_entity.pdbx_description
1 polymer ?
#
loop_
_entity_poly.entity_id
_entity_poly.type
_entity_poly.pdbx_seq_one_letter_code
_entity_poly.pdbx_strand_id
1 'polypeptide(L)'
;EASKIFAGDGDNVAWPCDLHLDERQRPVIVYSVQKNSAGLGPKHPEAGRDHRYRWAKWDGDDWQDQELAFGGTRLYAGEDDYTGLICLDPHNTNQVYLSSNVDIQTGEPNSSGRYEIFRGVNDSDNAWTWTAITENSNIDNIRPIVPISDSEDTAVIWLRGTIRTYTDYDLDVVGIVIPTNSSSP
;
A
#
# COMPACT_ATOMS: atom_id res chain seq x y z
N GLU A 1 21.09 -13.47 -14.31
CA GLU A 1 21.09 -12.80 -12.99
C GLU A 1 19.74 -12.14 -12.81
N ALA A 2 19.23 -12.05 -11.58
CA ALA A 2 18.05 -11.24 -11.27
C ALA A 2 18.48 -9.78 -11.07
N SER A 3 17.74 -8.82 -11.62
CA SER A 3 17.99 -7.39 -11.39
C SER A 3 17.51 -6.96 -10.00
N LYS A 4 18.21 -6.02 -9.37
CA LYS A 4 17.94 -5.55 -8.01
C LYS A 4 17.07 -4.30 -8.04
N ILE A 5 15.99 -4.29 -7.25
CA ILE A 5 15.08 -3.15 -7.09
C ILE A 5 15.51 -2.29 -5.90
N PHE A 6 15.65 -2.90 -4.73
CA PHE A 6 15.94 -2.21 -3.49
C PHE A 6 17.07 -2.93 -2.74
N ALA A 7 18.04 -2.15 -2.23
CA ALA A 7 19.12 -2.65 -1.40
C ALA A 7 18.78 -2.40 0.08
N GLY A 8 18.09 -3.36 0.70
CA GLY A 8 17.71 -3.26 2.11
C GLY A 8 18.88 -3.43 3.07
N ASP A 9 18.65 -3.03 4.32
CA ASP A 9 19.53 -3.21 5.47
C ASP A 9 18.70 -3.40 6.75
N GLY A 10 19.33 -3.40 7.93
CA GLY A 10 18.62 -3.61 9.20
C GLY A 10 17.56 -2.54 9.52
N ASP A 11 17.72 -1.32 9.01
CA ASP A 11 16.79 -0.21 9.21
C ASP A 11 15.88 0.00 7.99
N ASN A 12 16.00 -0.85 6.96
CA ASN A 12 15.31 -0.75 5.69
C ASN A 12 14.90 -2.15 5.21
N VAL A 13 13.84 -2.69 5.80
CA VAL A 13 13.36 -4.04 5.51
C VAL A 13 12.23 -3.98 4.50
N ALA A 14 12.48 -4.45 3.27
CA ALA A 14 11.50 -4.42 2.19
C ALA A 14 10.62 -5.68 2.15
N TRP A 15 9.33 -5.50 1.90
CA TRP A 15 8.36 -6.58 1.73
C TRP A 15 7.50 -6.38 0.47
N PRO A 16 7.52 -7.30 -0.52
CA PRO A 16 6.71 -7.17 -1.71
C PRO A 16 5.20 -7.27 -1.39
N CYS A 17 4.41 -6.35 -1.93
CA CYS A 17 2.95 -6.35 -1.71
C CYS A 17 2.19 -6.86 -2.94
N ASP A 18 2.54 -6.40 -4.13
CA ASP A 18 1.83 -6.74 -5.37
C ASP A 18 2.70 -6.54 -6.62
N LEU A 19 2.38 -7.23 -7.73
CA LEU A 19 3.10 -7.17 -9.00
C LEU A 19 2.16 -7.39 -10.19
N HIS A 20 2.24 -6.48 -11.16
CA HIS A 20 1.55 -6.61 -12.45
C HIS A 20 2.46 -6.23 -13.63
N LEU A 21 2.01 -6.50 -14.84
CA LEU A 21 2.70 -6.07 -16.06
C LEU A 21 2.04 -4.81 -16.61
N ASP A 22 2.84 -3.84 -17.06
CA ASP A 22 2.34 -2.66 -17.77
C ASP A 22 1.88 -3.02 -19.20
N GLU A 23 1.31 -2.05 -19.92
CA GLU A 23 0.86 -2.21 -21.32
C GLU A 23 1.97 -2.69 -22.27
N ARG A 24 3.24 -2.51 -21.91
CA ARG A 24 4.42 -2.96 -22.67
C ARG A 24 4.98 -4.29 -22.15
N GLN A 25 4.22 -5.01 -21.32
CA GLN A 25 4.61 -6.28 -20.70
C GLN A 25 5.84 -6.16 -19.78
N ARG A 26 6.09 -4.98 -19.21
CA ARG A 26 7.19 -4.77 -18.25
C ARG A 26 6.66 -4.84 -16.82
N PRO A 27 7.38 -5.50 -15.90
CA PRO A 27 6.92 -5.65 -14.53
C PRO A 27 6.89 -4.32 -13.78
N VAL A 28 5.84 -4.15 -12.99
CA VAL A 28 5.62 -3.07 -12.03
C VAL A 28 5.32 -3.71 -10.69
N ILE A 29 5.98 -3.25 -9.64
CA ILE A 29 5.90 -3.80 -8.29
C ILE A 29 5.58 -2.67 -7.32
N VAL A 30 4.70 -2.96 -6.37
CA VAL A 30 4.53 -2.15 -5.16
C VAL A 30 4.94 -2.94 -3.93
N TYR A 31 5.60 -2.27 -3.00
CA TYR A 31 6.17 -2.91 -1.83
C TYR A 31 6.25 -1.94 -0.65
N SER A 32 6.30 -2.47 0.56
CA SER A 32 6.56 -1.69 1.76
C SER A 32 8.04 -1.75 2.16
N VAL A 33 8.50 -0.73 2.87
CA VAL A 33 9.79 -0.73 3.56
C VAL A 33 9.57 -0.31 5.01
N GLN A 34 9.82 -1.22 5.95
CA GLN A 34 9.88 -0.90 7.37
C GLN A 34 11.16 -0.10 7.65
N LYS A 35 11.01 0.96 8.43
CA LYS A 35 12.10 1.88 8.78
C LYS A 35 12.48 1.75 10.26
N ASN A 36 13.77 1.96 10.54
CA ASN A 36 14.28 2.28 11.89
C ASN A 36 13.94 1.25 12.99
N SER A 37 13.90 -0.03 12.64
CA SER A 37 13.60 -1.11 13.60
C SER A 37 14.81 -2.01 13.88
N ALA A 38 16.00 -1.68 13.37
CA ALA A 38 17.21 -2.47 13.60
C ALA A 38 17.51 -2.61 15.09
N GLY A 39 17.79 -3.84 15.53
CA GLY A 39 18.15 -4.12 16.91
C GLY A 39 17.01 -3.97 17.93
N LEU A 40 15.79 -3.60 17.50
CA LEU A 40 14.63 -3.64 18.37
C LEU A 40 14.17 -5.08 18.57
N GLY A 41 13.97 -5.46 19.83
CA GLY A 41 13.52 -6.81 20.18
C GLY A 41 12.07 -7.07 19.74
N PRO A 42 11.63 -8.34 19.74
CA PRO A 42 10.24 -8.68 19.43
C PRO A 42 9.26 -7.90 20.31
N LYS A 43 8.18 -7.39 19.70
CA LYS A 43 7.12 -6.60 20.38
C LYS A 43 7.59 -5.27 20.99
N HIS A 44 8.79 -4.78 20.65
CA HIS A 44 9.25 -3.47 21.11
C HIS A 44 8.24 -2.38 20.70
N PRO A 45 7.90 -1.42 21.58
CA PRO A 45 6.86 -0.42 21.28
C PRO A 45 7.18 0.44 20.06
N GLU A 46 8.46 0.69 19.78
CA GLU A 46 8.93 1.50 18.63
C GLU A 46 9.16 0.70 17.34
N ALA A 47 9.13 -0.64 17.39
CA ALA A 47 9.32 -1.44 16.18
C ALA A 47 8.09 -1.35 15.26
N GLY A 48 8.33 -1.27 13.95
CA GLY A 48 7.29 -1.17 12.94
C GLY A 48 6.46 0.11 13.06
N ARG A 49 7.03 1.24 13.48
CA ARG A 49 6.29 2.52 13.59
C ARG A 49 6.34 3.39 12.34
N ASP A 50 7.21 3.06 11.40
CA ASP A 50 7.35 3.79 10.15
C ASP A 50 7.50 2.80 9.00
N HIS A 51 6.50 2.79 8.11
CA HIS A 51 6.52 2.06 6.85
C HIS A 51 6.37 3.01 5.68
N ARG A 52 7.09 2.72 4.59
CA ARG A 52 7.01 3.46 3.32
C ARG A 52 6.51 2.56 2.23
N TYR A 53 5.48 2.98 1.51
CA TYR A 53 5.10 2.31 0.27
C TYR A 53 5.93 2.85 -0.88
N ARG A 54 6.38 1.95 -1.73
CA ARG A 54 7.21 2.24 -2.90
C ARG A 54 6.60 1.59 -4.13
N TRP A 55 6.88 2.19 -5.28
CA TRP A 55 6.49 1.71 -6.59
C TRP A 55 7.74 1.63 -7.45
N ALA A 56 7.94 0.50 -8.09
CA ALA A 56 9.08 0.26 -8.95
C ALA A 56 8.63 -0.30 -10.30
N LYS A 57 9.15 0.26 -11.39
CA LYS A 57 8.83 -0.14 -12.76
C LYS A 57 10.08 -0.44 -13.54
N TRP A 58 10.09 -1.57 -14.25
CA TRP A 58 11.15 -1.89 -15.19
C TRP A 58 10.95 -1.09 -16.48
N ASP A 59 11.98 -0.39 -16.95
CA ASP A 59 11.92 0.36 -18.20
C ASP A 59 12.39 -0.44 -19.43
N GLY A 60 13.03 -1.59 -19.22
CA GLY A 60 13.65 -2.39 -20.28
C GLY A 60 15.11 -2.72 -19.95
N ASP A 61 15.78 -1.80 -19.26
CA ASP A 61 17.20 -1.86 -18.94
C ASP A 61 17.46 -1.71 -17.43
N ASP A 62 16.69 -0.86 -16.73
CA ASP A 62 16.83 -0.55 -15.31
C ASP A 62 15.48 -0.48 -14.58
N TRP A 63 15.53 -0.57 -13.24
CA TRP A 63 14.38 -0.33 -12.37
C TRP A 63 14.26 1.15 -12.00
N GLN A 64 13.09 1.73 -12.26
CA GLN A 64 12.70 3.06 -11.81
C GLN A 64 11.92 2.94 -10.51
N ASP A 65 12.57 3.21 -9.38
CA ASP A 65 12.03 3.04 -8.03
C ASP A 65 11.74 4.39 -7.35
N GLN A 66 10.55 4.53 -6.76
CA GLN A 66 10.11 5.75 -6.07
C GLN A 66 9.37 5.44 -4.76
N GLU A 67 9.61 6.26 -3.73
CA GLU A 67 8.73 6.31 -2.56
C GLU A 67 7.42 7.00 -2.93
N LEU A 68 6.29 6.40 -2.56
CA LEU A 68 4.97 6.93 -2.87
C LEU A 68 4.33 7.65 -1.69
N ALA A 69 4.39 7.01 -0.52
CA ALA A 69 3.57 7.38 0.61
C ALA A 69 4.09 6.77 1.91
N PHE A 70 3.75 7.42 3.02
CA PHE A 70 3.81 6.81 4.34
C PHE A 70 2.70 5.77 4.46
N GLY A 71 3.08 4.51 4.74
CA GLY A 71 2.19 3.39 5.02
C GLY A 71 1.79 3.24 6.48
N GLY A 72 2.30 4.11 7.34
CA GLY A 72 1.97 4.17 8.76
C GLY A 72 2.66 3.08 9.58
N THR A 73 1.95 2.58 10.57
CA THR A 73 2.52 1.68 11.58
C THR A 73 2.31 0.20 11.24
N ARG A 74 2.79 -0.68 12.10
CA ARG A 74 2.40 -2.10 12.15
C ARG A 74 0.96 -2.23 12.62
N LEU A 75 0.28 -3.31 12.22
CA LEU A 75 -1.09 -3.61 12.63
C LEU A 75 -1.20 -3.97 14.12
N TYR A 76 -0.19 -4.68 14.66
CA TYR A 76 -0.10 -5.06 16.07
C TYR A 76 1.34 -5.40 16.44
N ALA A 77 1.67 -5.41 17.74
CA ALA A 77 3.02 -5.71 18.20
C ALA A 77 3.38 -7.20 18.05
N GLY A 78 4.55 -7.48 17.50
CA GLY A 78 5.09 -8.83 17.34
C GLY A 78 5.15 -9.33 15.91
N GLU A 79 4.45 -8.67 14.98
CA GLU A 79 4.65 -8.81 13.53
C GLU A 79 4.90 -7.42 12.97
N ASP A 80 6.14 -6.96 13.07
CA ASP A 80 6.47 -5.54 12.89
C ASP A 80 6.39 -5.10 11.42
N ASP A 81 6.44 -6.05 10.48
CA ASP A 81 6.28 -5.83 9.03
C ASP A 81 4.82 -5.90 8.56
N TYR A 82 3.86 -6.23 9.45
CA TYR A 82 2.46 -6.33 9.05
C TYR A 82 1.85 -4.94 8.95
N THR A 83 1.55 -4.50 7.73
CA THR A 83 0.97 -3.18 7.44
C THR A 83 -0.44 -3.25 6.87
N GLY A 84 -1.01 -2.08 6.58
CA GLY A 84 -2.21 -1.95 5.77
C GLY A 84 -2.05 -2.42 4.32
N LEU A 85 -0.83 -2.59 3.81
CA LEU A 85 -0.50 -2.94 2.41
C LEU A 85 -0.93 -1.90 1.36
N ILE A 86 -0.42 -2.14 0.15
CA ILE A 86 -0.67 -1.42 -1.10
C ILE A 86 -0.86 -2.46 -2.23
N CYS A 87 -1.74 -2.17 -3.19
CA CYS A 87 -1.91 -2.95 -4.42
C CYS A 87 -1.92 -2.05 -5.66
N LEU A 88 -1.69 -2.67 -6.81
CA LEU A 88 -1.84 -2.03 -8.13
C LEU A 88 -3.24 -2.28 -8.66
N ASP A 89 -3.68 -1.45 -9.61
CA ASP A 89 -4.74 -1.84 -10.52
C ASP A 89 -4.14 -2.72 -11.65
N PRO A 90 -4.58 -3.98 -11.83
CA PRO A 90 -4.06 -4.87 -12.86
C PRO A 90 -4.28 -4.35 -14.29
N HIS A 91 -5.26 -3.47 -14.51
CA HIS A 91 -5.57 -2.89 -15.82
C HIS A 91 -4.83 -1.56 -16.04
N ASN A 92 -4.35 -0.92 -14.98
CA ASN A 92 -3.59 0.32 -15.05
C ASN A 92 -2.54 0.38 -13.93
N THR A 93 -1.31 -0.03 -14.23
CA THR A 93 -0.21 -0.04 -13.25
C THR A 93 0.25 1.34 -12.78
N ASN A 94 -0.29 2.43 -13.35
CA ASN A 94 -0.09 3.81 -12.87
C ASN A 94 -1.16 4.21 -11.82
N GLN A 95 -1.98 3.26 -11.38
CA GLN A 95 -2.97 3.43 -10.34
C GLN A 95 -2.70 2.44 -9.21
N VAL A 96 -2.79 2.94 -7.98
CA VAL A 96 -2.55 2.15 -6.76
C VAL A 96 -3.67 2.40 -5.76
N TYR A 97 -3.84 1.44 -4.87
CA TYR A 97 -4.66 1.58 -3.67
C TYR A 97 -3.84 1.18 -2.46
N LEU A 98 -3.81 2.01 -1.44
CA LEU A 98 -3.04 1.77 -0.23
C LEU A 98 -3.88 1.98 1.02
N SER A 99 -3.45 1.36 2.11
CA SER A 99 -4.01 1.58 3.44
C SER A 99 -2.98 2.19 4.38
N SER A 100 -3.35 3.25 5.08
CA SER A 100 -2.47 3.95 6.03
C SER A 100 -3.24 4.57 7.20
N ASN A 101 -2.63 4.60 8.39
CA ASN A 101 -3.17 5.24 9.59
C ASN A 101 -2.52 6.59 9.93
N VAL A 102 -1.78 7.15 8.98
CA VAL A 102 -1.13 8.46 9.07
C VAL A 102 -1.49 9.28 7.83
N ASP A 103 -1.20 10.57 7.88
CA ASP A 103 -1.16 11.40 6.68
C ASP A 103 -0.11 10.82 5.72
N ILE A 104 -0.54 10.44 4.53
CA ILE A 104 0.28 9.67 3.59
C ILE A 104 1.44 10.48 2.98
N GLN A 105 1.41 11.82 3.09
CA GLN A 105 2.43 12.71 2.53
C GLN A 105 3.45 13.15 3.58
N THR A 106 3.04 13.27 4.83
CA THR A 106 3.85 13.82 5.93
C THR A 106 4.23 12.79 6.99
N GLY A 107 3.47 11.70 7.11
CA GLY A 107 3.64 10.67 8.14
C GLY A 107 3.08 11.03 9.50
N GLU A 108 2.50 12.22 9.64
CA GLU A 108 1.89 12.65 10.90
C GLU A 108 0.62 11.85 11.20
N PRO A 109 0.29 11.60 12.48
CA PRO A 109 -0.92 10.87 12.84
C PRO A 109 -2.17 11.49 12.20
N ASN A 110 -3.01 10.65 11.60
CA ASN A 110 -4.30 11.11 11.12
C ASN A 110 -5.29 11.33 12.29
N SER A 111 -6.43 11.97 12.00
CA SER A 111 -7.44 12.36 13.00
C SER A 111 -8.11 11.18 13.69
N SER A 112 -8.29 10.04 13.01
CA SER A 112 -9.01 8.88 13.51
C SER A 112 -8.11 7.89 14.25
N GLY A 113 -6.80 7.92 13.99
CA GLY A 113 -5.86 6.85 14.35
C GLY A 113 -6.17 5.52 13.67
N ARG A 114 -7.07 5.51 12.66
CA ARG A 114 -7.50 4.31 11.93
C ARG A 114 -6.82 4.21 10.59
N TYR A 115 -6.65 2.98 10.12
CA TYR A 115 -6.26 2.73 8.74
C TYR A 115 -7.39 3.13 7.79
N GLU A 116 -7.06 3.94 6.80
CA GLU A 116 -7.96 4.41 5.75
C GLU A 116 -7.45 3.98 4.38
N ILE A 117 -8.36 3.82 3.41
CA ILE A 117 -8.03 3.47 2.02
C ILE A 117 -7.84 4.73 1.20
N PHE A 118 -6.76 4.77 0.42
CA PHE A 118 -6.44 5.85 -0.51
C PHE A 118 -6.24 5.29 -1.91
N ARG A 119 -6.71 6.04 -2.91
CA ARG A 119 -6.42 5.84 -4.33
C ARG A 119 -5.34 6.81 -4.77
N GLY A 120 -4.30 6.30 -5.42
CA GLY A 120 -3.26 7.08 -6.08
C GLY A 120 -3.32 6.91 -7.59
N VAL A 121 -3.18 8.00 -8.34
CA VAL A 121 -3.09 7.99 -9.81
C VAL A 121 -1.88 8.81 -10.26
N ASN A 122 -1.10 8.25 -11.16
CA ASN A 122 0.02 8.92 -11.81
C ASN A 122 -0.36 9.29 -13.26
N ASP A 123 -0.81 10.52 -13.47
CA ASP A 123 -1.35 11.00 -14.75
C ASP A 123 -0.27 11.47 -15.76
N SER A 124 0.94 11.80 -15.28
CA SER A 124 2.17 12.02 -16.07
C SER A 124 3.30 12.51 -15.15
N ASP A 125 4.56 12.37 -15.59
CA ASP A 125 5.76 12.89 -14.91
C ASP A 125 5.99 12.42 -13.46
N ASN A 126 5.53 11.21 -13.11
CA ASN A 126 5.69 10.64 -11.76
C ASN A 126 5.05 11.45 -10.63
N ALA A 127 4.13 12.36 -10.95
CA ALA A 127 3.34 13.09 -9.96
C ALA A 127 2.10 12.27 -9.60
N TRP A 128 1.99 11.87 -8.33
CA TRP A 128 0.85 11.12 -7.82
C TRP A 128 -0.22 12.04 -7.24
N THR A 129 -1.43 11.91 -7.74
CA THR A 129 -2.63 12.53 -7.17
C THR A 129 -3.32 11.51 -6.25
N TRP A 130 -3.69 11.95 -5.05
CA TRP A 130 -4.28 11.09 -4.03
C TRP A 130 -5.73 11.47 -3.74
N THR A 131 -6.58 10.46 -3.55
CA THR A 131 -7.97 10.63 -3.12
C THR A 131 -8.28 9.61 -2.04
N ALA A 132 -8.83 10.06 -0.91
CA ALA A 132 -9.32 9.16 0.13
C ALA A 132 -10.58 8.43 -0.35
N ILE A 133 -10.60 7.11 -0.21
CA ILE A 133 -11.80 6.26 -0.41
C ILE A 133 -12.57 6.13 0.90
N THR A 134 -11.85 6.03 2.01
CA THR A 134 -12.41 6.11 3.36
C THR A 134 -11.71 7.24 4.12
N GLU A 135 -12.43 7.88 5.03
CA GLU A 135 -11.87 8.92 5.90
C GLU A 135 -12.64 8.97 7.23
N ASN A 136 -11.94 9.34 8.30
CA ASN A 136 -12.50 9.49 9.64
C ASN A 136 -13.32 8.26 10.11
N SER A 137 -12.87 7.07 9.72
CA SER A 137 -13.48 5.80 10.08
C SER A 137 -13.38 5.56 11.59
N ASN A 138 -14.34 4.80 12.14
CA ASN A 138 -14.29 4.35 13.53
C ASN A 138 -13.55 2.99 13.69
N ILE A 139 -13.27 2.31 12.57
CA ILE A 139 -12.67 0.97 12.48
C ILE A 139 -11.65 0.95 11.34
N ASP A 140 -10.68 0.04 11.40
CA ASP A 140 -9.60 -0.03 10.42
C ASP A 140 -10.09 -0.57 9.07
N ASN A 141 -9.58 0.02 7.99
CA ASN A 141 -9.74 -0.44 6.61
C ASN A 141 -8.35 -0.77 6.05
N ILE A 142 -8.08 -2.05 5.84
CA ILE A 142 -6.74 -2.56 5.51
C ILE A 142 -6.75 -3.49 4.31
N ARG A 143 -5.58 -3.64 3.70
CA ARG A 143 -5.23 -4.62 2.66
C ARG A 143 -6.15 -4.53 1.44
N PRO A 144 -6.13 -3.38 0.74
CA PRO A 144 -6.87 -3.25 -0.50
C PRO A 144 -6.34 -4.24 -1.54
N ILE A 145 -7.25 -4.75 -2.37
CA ILE A 145 -6.99 -5.59 -3.53
C ILE A 145 -7.90 -5.14 -4.66
N VAL A 146 -7.36 -5.12 -5.88
CA VAL A 146 -8.14 -4.99 -7.11
C VAL A 146 -8.16 -6.37 -7.79
N PRO A 147 -9.30 -7.09 -7.78
CA PRO A 147 -9.40 -8.35 -8.47
C PRO A 147 -9.22 -8.18 -9.99
N ILE A 148 -8.51 -9.11 -10.61
CA ILE A 148 -8.41 -9.17 -12.07
C ILE A 148 -9.80 -9.52 -12.63
N SER A 149 -10.26 -8.75 -13.61
CA SER A 149 -11.61 -8.83 -14.14
C SER A 149 -11.62 -8.49 -15.64
N ASP A 150 -12.61 -8.99 -16.38
CA ASP A 150 -12.84 -8.57 -17.78
C ASP A 150 -13.79 -7.37 -17.88
N SER A 151 -14.17 -6.80 -16.74
CA SER A 151 -15.04 -5.62 -16.64
C SER A 151 -14.25 -4.33 -16.89
N GLU A 152 -14.88 -3.38 -17.56
CA GLU A 152 -14.36 -2.02 -17.68
C GLU A 152 -14.44 -1.25 -16.34
N ASP A 153 -15.33 -1.65 -15.43
CA ASP A 153 -15.40 -1.10 -14.08
C ASP A 153 -14.34 -1.74 -13.16
N THR A 154 -13.68 -0.93 -12.33
CA THR A 154 -12.72 -1.39 -11.33
C THR A 154 -13.43 -1.72 -10.00
N ALA A 155 -13.37 -2.97 -9.55
CA ALA A 155 -13.75 -3.33 -8.20
C ALA A 155 -12.55 -3.18 -7.25
N VAL A 156 -12.72 -2.44 -6.15
CA VAL A 156 -11.71 -2.31 -5.09
C VAL A 156 -12.31 -2.92 -3.83
N ILE A 157 -11.70 -3.98 -3.31
CA ILE A 157 -12.12 -4.64 -2.08
C ILE A 157 -11.03 -4.50 -1.01
N TRP A 158 -11.44 -4.49 0.26
CA TRP A 158 -10.52 -4.45 1.39
C TRP A 158 -11.13 -5.12 2.62
N LEU A 159 -10.30 -5.32 3.64
CA LEU A 159 -10.70 -5.87 4.93
C LEU A 159 -11.05 -4.72 5.88
N ARG A 160 -12.23 -4.76 6.46
CA ARG A 160 -12.67 -3.78 7.46
C ARG A 160 -12.91 -4.46 8.78
N GLY A 161 -12.23 -4.05 9.84
CA GLY A 161 -12.43 -4.67 11.15
C GLY A 161 -11.28 -4.49 12.13
N THR A 162 -11.11 -5.48 13.01
CA THR A 162 -10.02 -5.50 14.01
C THR A 162 -9.13 -6.71 13.77
N ILE A 163 -7.83 -6.47 13.67
CA ILE A 163 -6.80 -7.52 13.69
C ILE A 163 -6.03 -7.42 15.02
N ARG A 164 -6.09 -8.47 15.84
CA ARG A 164 -5.33 -8.55 17.11
C ARG A 164 -4.06 -9.35 16.91
N THR A 165 -4.16 -10.43 16.14
CA THR A 165 -3.04 -11.23 15.62
C THR A 165 -3.43 -11.85 14.27
N TYR A 166 -2.50 -12.50 13.58
CA TYR A 166 -2.79 -13.25 12.35
C TYR A 166 -3.74 -14.45 12.56
N THR A 167 -4.03 -14.84 13.80
CA THR A 167 -4.97 -15.92 14.17
C THR A 167 -6.19 -15.43 14.95
N ASP A 168 -6.24 -14.13 15.29
CA ASP A 168 -7.32 -13.52 16.07
C ASP A 168 -7.70 -12.20 15.41
N TYR A 169 -8.78 -12.25 14.65
CA TYR A 169 -9.27 -11.13 13.87
C TYR A 169 -10.79 -11.25 13.68
N ASP A 170 -11.42 -10.11 13.48
CA ASP A 170 -12.82 -9.97 13.12
C ASP A 170 -12.90 -8.95 11.98
N LEU A 171 -13.08 -9.45 10.76
CA LEU A 171 -12.88 -8.70 9.52
C LEU A 171 -14.03 -8.99 8.55
N ASP A 172 -14.69 -7.93 8.08
CA ASP A 172 -15.56 -7.97 6.92
C ASP A 172 -14.73 -7.81 5.64
N VAL A 173 -15.16 -8.46 4.55
CA VAL A 173 -14.76 -8.08 3.19
C VAL A 173 -15.77 -7.07 2.67
N VAL A 174 -15.31 -5.87 2.35
CA VAL A 174 -16.13 -4.79 1.79
C VAL A 174 -15.47 -4.23 0.54
N GLY A 175 -16.19 -3.43 -0.24
CA GLY A 175 -15.64 -2.85 -1.45
C GLY A 175 -16.52 -1.82 -2.12
N ILE A 176 -15.96 -1.17 -3.13
CA ILE A 176 -16.66 -0.30 -4.07
C ILE A 176 -16.40 -0.75 -5.51
N VAL A 177 -17.29 -0.33 -6.40
CA VAL A 177 -17.07 -0.41 -7.85
C VAL A 177 -16.90 1.02 -8.36
N ILE A 178 -15.81 1.27 -9.05
CA ILE A 178 -15.46 2.55 -9.66
C ILE A 178 -15.71 2.42 -11.16
N PRO A 179 -16.74 3.09 -11.71
CA PRO A 179 -16.97 3.07 -13.16
C PRO A 179 -15.88 3.80 -13.93
N THR A 180 -15.48 3.27 -15.08
CA THR A 180 -14.42 3.82 -15.96
C THR A 180 -14.70 5.26 -16.42
N ASN A 181 -15.99 5.64 -16.53
CA ASN A 181 -16.42 6.97 -16.97
C ASN A 181 -16.54 7.99 -15.83
N SER A 182 -16.07 7.66 -14.63
CA SER A 182 -16.04 8.59 -13.50
C SER A 182 -14.79 9.46 -13.57
N SER A 183 -14.60 10.20 -14.67
CA SER A 183 -13.84 11.45 -14.58
C SER A 183 -14.64 12.35 -13.62
N SER A 184 -14.20 12.45 -12.37
CA SER A 184 -14.87 13.26 -11.35
C SER A 184 -15.07 14.71 -11.85
N PRO A 185 -16.16 15.37 -11.39
CA PRO A 185 -16.57 16.70 -11.82
C PRO A 185 -15.57 17.82 -11.50
#